data_AF-A0A5E3W9N5-F1
#
_entry.id   AF-A0A5E3W9N5-F1
#
_cell.length_a   1.000
_cell.length_b   1.000
_cell.length_c   1.000
_cell.angle_alpha   90.00
_cell.angle_beta   90.00
_cell.angle_gamma   90.00
#
_symmetry.space_group_name_H-M   'P 1'
#
loop_
_entity.id
_entity.type
_entity.pdbx_description
1 polymer ?
#
loop_
_entity_poly.entity_id
_entity_poly.type
_entity_poly.pdbx_seq_one_letter_code
_entity_poly.pdbx_strand_id
1 'polypeptide(L)'
;MSTTLLDPSKNALEALQPFPGAAELASQVLRKVYAASGECKIVLRDDQGIAAARLALGHDTFHIARTGSGKTLQIIAAALLNPGKLILVFSPLLALQANTVETISKYGLKAVAVNSEQSRHPSSG
;
A
#
# COMPACT_ATOMS: atom_id res chain seq x y z
N MET A 1 -8.42 10.44 -22.10
CA MET A 1 -8.58 10.59 -20.64
C MET A 1 -7.37 11.35 -20.12
N SER A 2 -7.55 12.44 -19.37
CA SER A 2 -6.43 13.29 -18.92
C SER A 2 -5.51 12.52 -17.97
N THR A 3 -4.24 12.38 -18.33
CA THR A 3 -3.18 11.67 -17.59
C THR A 3 -2.94 12.26 -16.18
N THR A 4 -3.41 13.48 -15.95
CA THR A 4 -3.14 14.34 -14.79
C THR A 4 -3.55 13.77 -13.43
N LEU A 5 -4.55 12.87 -13.36
CA LEU A 5 -5.00 12.27 -12.09
C LEU A 5 -4.13 11.10 -11.62
N LEU A 6 -3.26 10.58 -12.49
CA LEU A 6 -2.36 9.45 -12.19
C LEU A 6 -0.91 9.89 -12.04
N ASP A 7 -0.72 11.20 -11.88
CA ASP A 7 0.57 11.83 -11.63
C ASP A 7 0.49 12.59 -10.30
N PRO A 8 1.59 12.67 -9.52
CA PRO A 8 1.60 13.40 -8.26
C PRO A 8 1.27 14.88 -8.46
N SER A 9 0.58 15.50 -7.51
CA SER A 9 0.37 16.94 -7.55
C SER A 9 1.69 17.71 -7.43
N LYS A 10 1.66 19.01 -7.77
CA LYS A 10 2.82 19.90 -7.58
C LYS A 10 3.37 19.87 -6.15
N ASN A 11 2.47 19.91 -5.15
CA ASN A 11 2.85 19.86 -3.74
C ASN A 11 3.50 18.52 -3.38
N ALA A 12 3.02 17.42 -3.98
CA ALA A 12 3.63 16.11 -3.79
C ALA A 12 5.03 16.03 -4.40
N LEU A 13 5.22 16.59 -5.60
CA LEU A 13 6.53 16.67 -6.26
C LEU A 13 7.52 17.48 -5.42
N GLU A 14 7.09 18.61 -4.85
CA GLU A 14 7.92 19.41 -3.94
C GLU A 14 8.33 18.60 -2.69
N ALA A 15 7.40 17.86 -2.08
CA ALA A 15 7.68 17.00 -0.93
C ALA A 15 8.61 15.82 -1.26
N LEU A 16 8.64 15.38 -2.52
CA LEU A 16 9.49 14.29 -3.00
C LEU A 16 10.85 14.76 -3.54
N GLN A 17 11.03 16.07 -3.76
CA GLN A 17 12.26 16.66 -4.29
C GLN A 17 13.55 16.24 -3.54
N PRO A 18 13.55 16.05 -2.21
CA PRO A 18 14.74 15.60 -1.48
C PRO A 18 15.12 14.12 -1.75
N PHE A 19 14.26 13.34 -2.40
CA PHE A 19 14.41 11.89 -2.57
C PHE A 19 14.55 11.54 -4.07
N PRO A 20 15.77 11.38 -4.59
CA PRO A 20 15.98 11.04 -5.98
C PRO A 20 15.21 9.78 -6.41
N GLY A 21 14.48 9.87 -7.53
CA GLY A 21 13.65 8.78 -8.06
C GLY A 21 12.28 8.62 -7.40
N ALA A 22 11.98 9.33 -6.31
CA ALA A 22 10.71 9.14 -5.60
C ALA A 22 9.49 9.64 -6.37
N ALA A 23 9.62 10.70 -7.19
CA ALA A 23 8.55 11.19 -8.05
C ALA A 23 8.09 10.14 -9.07
N GLU A 24 9.03 9.44 -9.70
CA GLU A 24 8.72 8.36 -10.66
C GLU A 24 8.04 7.18 -9.96
N LEU A 25 8.53 6.80 -8.78
CA LEU A 25 7.92 5.76 -7.95
C LEU A 25 6.51 6.14 -7.50
N ALA A 26 6.25 7.42 -7.20
CA ALA A 26 4.92 7.91 -6.87
C ALA A 26 3.97 7.81 -8.09
N SER A 27 4.37 8.29 -9.26
CA SER A 27 3.58 8.09 -10.49
C SER A 27 3.32 6.61 -10.77
N GLN A 28 4.32 5.76 -10.57
CA GLN A 28 4.19 4.32 -10.76
C GLN A 28 3.17 3.71 -9.79
N VAL A 29 3.18 4.09 -8.51
CA VAL A 29 2.25 3.54 -7.52
C VAL A 29 0.81 3.96 -7.79
N LEU A 30 0.59 5.23 -8.18
CA LEU A 30 -0.73 5.74 -8.55
C LEU A 30 -1.33 4.90 -9.69
N ARG A 31 -0.55 4.65 -10.74
CA ARG A 31 -0.97 3.83 -11.90
C ARG A 31 -1.22 2.38 -11.53
N LYS A 32 -0.33 1.78 -10.72
CA LYS A 32 -0.47 0.38 -10.27
C LYS A 32 -1.72 0.17 -9.41
N VAL A 33 -2.00 1.07 -8.46
CA VAL A 33 -3.21 0.98 -7.63
C VAL A 33 -4.47 1.22 -8.47
N TYR A 34 -4.45 2.21 -9.35
CA TYR A 34 -5.57 2.47 -10.26
C TYR A 34 -5.91 1.25 -11.11
N ALA A 35 -4.90 0.58 -11.67
CA ALA A 35 -5.08 -0.66 -12.42
C ALA A 35 -5.58 -1.81 -11.54
N ALA A 36 -4.96 -2.04 -10.38
CA ALA A 36 -5.29 -3.13 -9.46
C ALA A 36 -6.68 -2.97 -8.82
N SER A 37 -7.23 -1.76 -8.76
CA SER A 37 -8.57 -1.49 -8.24
C SER A 37 -9.72 -1.91 -9.16
N GLY A 38 -9.43 -2.47 -10.34
CA GLY A 38 -10.44 -3.05 -11.23
C GLY A 38 -11.41 -2.00 -11.77
N GLU A 39 -12.71 -2.20 -11.56
CA GLU A 39 -13.78 -1.30 -11.98
C GLU A 39 -13.92 -0.06 -11.09
N CYS A 40 -13.48 -0.14 -9.83
CA CYS A 40 -13.59 0.98 -8.89
C CYS A 40 -12.65 2.15 -9.24
N LYS A 41 -11.58 1.91 -10.01
CA LYS A 41 -10.67 2.93 -10.54
C LYS A 41 -10.20 3.93 -9.47
N ILE A 42 -9.75 3.40 -8.33
CA ILE A 42 -9.34 4.18 -7.17
C ILE A 42 -8.03 4.90 -7.45
N VAL A 43 -8.02 6.21 -7.19
CA VAL A 43 -6.83 7.07 -7.26
C VAL A 43 -6.29 7.27 -5.84
N LEU A 44 -5.00 7.02 -5.66
CA LEU A 44 -4.33 7.31 -4.38
C LEU A 44 -4.27 8.82 -4.15
N ARG A 45 -4.40 9.22 -2.89
CA ARG A 45 -4.04 10.57 -2.49
C ARG A 45 -2.52 10.73 -2.46
N ASP A 46 -2.06 11.97 -2.61
CA ASP A 46 -0.64 12.30 -2.63
C ASP A 46 0.11 11.79 -1.40
N ASP A 47 -0.45 11.95 -0.20
CA ASP A 47 0.12 11.48 1.07
C ASP A 47 0.42 9.97 1.05
N GLN A 48 -0.47 9.17 0.48
CA GLN A 48 -0.32 7.73 0.32
C GLN A 48 0.75 7.38 -0.72
N GLY A 49 0.77 8.09 -1.86
CA GLY A 49 1.75 7.89 -2.92
C GLY A 49 3.18 8.24 -2.48
N ILE A 50 3.32 9.37 -1.78
CA ILE A 50 4.59 9.83 -1.20
C ILE A 50 5.14 8.79 -0.23
N ALA A 51 4.31 8.30 0.69
CA ALA A 51 4.73 7.32 1.69
C ALA A 51 5.18 6.00 1.05
N ALA A 52 4.47 5.52 0.03
CA ALA A 52 4.83 4.29 -0.68
C ALA A 52 6.15 4.45 -1.47
N ALA A 53 6.34 5.59 -2.15
CA ALA A 53 7.57 5.87 -2.89
C ALA A 53 8.79 5.95 -1.97
N ARG A 54 8.67 6.65 -0.83
CA ARG A 54 9.74 6.74 0.18
C ARG A 54 10.10 5.38 0.77
N LEU A 55 9.10 4.56 1.09
CA LEU A 55 9.33 3.21 1.59
C LEU A 55 10.07 2.34 0.56
N ALA A 56 9.73 2.44 -0.72
CA ALA A 56 10.41 1.70 -1.79
C ALA A 56 11.87 2.12 -1.99
N LEU A 57 12.23 3.36 -1.61
CA LEU A 57 13.61 3.83 -1.54
C LEU A 57 14.35 3.43 -0.25
N GLY A 58 13.68 2.72 0.67
CA GLY A 58 14.26 2.28 1.94
C GLY A 58 14.20 3.33 3.06
N HIS A 59 13.33 4.34 2.95
CA HIS A 59 13.14 5.34 3.99
C HIS A 59 11.96 5.02 4.90
N ASP A 60 12.17 5.18 6.20
CA ASP A 60 11.09 5.17 7.19
C ASP A 60 10.12 6.34 6.96
N THR A 61 8.84 6.06 7.19
CA THR A 61 7.76 7.03 7.01
C THR A 61 6.75 6.92 8.15
N PHE A 62 6.39 8.06 8.73
CA PHE A 62 5.30 8.17 9.69
C PHE A 62 4.13 8.91 9.03
N HIS A 63 3.00 8.23 8.87
CA HIS A 63 1.81 8.82 8.24
C HIS A 63 0.66 8.94 9.23
N ILE A 64 0.29 10.19 9.53
CA ILE A 64 -0.86 10.52 10.36
C ILE A 64 -2.09 10.64 9.47
N ALA A 65 -2.96 9.62 9.52
CA ALA A 65 -4.21 9.62 8.77
C ALA A 65 -5.43 9.39 9.67
N ARG A 66 -6.54 10.07 9.34
CA ARG A 66 -7.84 9.95 10.05
C ARG A 66 -8.39 8.53 9.93
N THR A 67 -9.30 8.12 10.82
CA THR A 67 -10.07 6.89 10.62
C THR A 67 -10.89 6.97 9.33
N GLY A 68 -11.08 5.84 8.64
CA GLY A 68 -11.77 5.80 7.33
C GLY A 68 -10.98 6.38 6.14
N SER A 69 -9.79 6.95 6.35
CA SER A 69 -8.97 7.54 5.27
C SER A 69 -8.37 6.51 4.28
N GLY A 70 -8.56 5.21 4.49
CA GLY A 70 -7.98 4.19 3.61
C GLY A 70 -6.51 3.90 3.91
N LYS A 71 -6.14 3.71 5.18
CA LYS A 71 -4.78 3.27 5.58
C LYS A 71 -4.39 1.94 4.92
N THR A 72 -5.35 1.05 4.69
CA THR A 72 -5.12 -0.23 4.00
C THR A 72 -4.65 -0.05 2.54
N LEU A 73 -5.12 0.99 1.84
CA LEU A 73 -4.65 1.31 0.49
C LEU A 73 -3.16 1.62 0.46
N GLN A 74 -2.61 2.19 1.53
CA GLN A 74 -1.17 2.45 1.62
C GLN A 74 -0.35 1.16 1.75
N ILE A 75 -0.89 0.13 2.43
CA ILE A 75 -0.25 -1.19 2.51
C ILE A 75 -0.22 -1.83 1.12
N ILE A 76 -1.34 -1.74 0.39
CA ILE A 76 -1.45 -2.23 -1.00
C ILE A 76 -0.47 -1.48 -1.91
N ALA A 77 -0.41 -0.15 -1.80
CA ALA A 77 0.52 0.69 -2.54
C ALA A 77 1.99 0.26 -2.31
N ALA A 78 2.36 0.05 -1.04
CA ALA A 78 3.66 -0.47 -0.66
C ALA A 78 3.95 -1.85 -1.29
N ALA A 79 3.00 -2.78 -1.23
CA ALA A 79 3.14 -4.12 -1.81
C ALA A 79 3.35 -4.09 -3.33
N LEU A 80 2.58 -3.27 -4.04
CA LEU A 80 2.65 -3.15 -5.51
C LEU A 80 3.97 -2.52 -5.99
N LEU A 81 4.61 -1.67 -5.18
CA LEU A 81 5.93 -1.11 -5.50
C LEU A 81 7.09 -2.03 -5.18
N ASN A 82 6.89 -2.99 -4.27
CA ASN A 82 7.95 -3.84 -3.76
C ASN A 82 7.68 -5.32 -4.11
N PRO A 83 7.61 -5.69 -5.40
CA PRO A 83 7.32 -7.07 -5.80
C PRO A 83 8.40 -8.02 -5.28
N GLY A 84 7.98 -9.19 -4.80
CA GLY A 84 8.88 -10.20 -4.23
C GLY A 84 9.37 -9.91 -2.80
N LYS A 85 8.97 -8.79 -2.18
CA LYS A 85 9.24 -8.51 -0.77
C LYS A 85 8.09 -9.02 0.11
N LEU A 86 8.45 -9.51 1.30
CA LEU A 86 7.48 -9.77 2.37
C LEU A 86 7.18 -8.47 3.11
N ILE A 87 5.90 -8.10 3.20
CA ILE A 87 5.45 -6.97 4.02
C ILE A 87 4.77 -7.52 5.26
N LEU A 88 5.26 -7.12 6.44
CA LEU A 88 4.67 -7.45 7.72
C LEU A 88 3.79 -6.30 8.19
N VAL A 89 2.53 -6.61 8.50
CA VAL A 89 1.55 -5.64 9.01
C VAL A 89 1.17 -6.06 10.42
N PHE A 90 1.49 -5.21 11.39
CA PHE A 90 1.09 -5.42 12.77
C PHE A 90 -0.29 -4.80 13.01
N SER A 91 -1.25 -5.61 13.43
CA SER A 91 -2.62 -5.17 13.71
C SER A 91 -3.11 -5.75 15.05
N PRO A 92 -3.66 -4.92 15.95
CA PRO A 92 -3.97 -5.33 17.32
C PRO A 92 -5.23 -6.20 17.45
N LEU A 93 -6.11 -6.23 16.44
CA LEU A 93 -7.40 -6.91 16.54
C LEU A 93 -7.57 -7.97 15.44
N LEU A 94 -8.09 -9.14 15.81
CA LEU A 94 -8.37 -10.25 14.90
C LEU A 94 -9.27 -9.83 13.73
N ALA A 95 -10.36 -9.10 14.02
CA ALA A 95 -11.28 -8.60 13.01
C ALA A 95 -10.60 -7.64 12.01
N LEU A 96 -9.67 -6.80 12.49
CA LEU A 96 -8.90 -5.92 11.61
C LEU A 96 -7.92 -6.70 10.72
N GLN A 97 -7.32 -7.76 11.24
CA GLN A 97 -6.45 -8.64 10.46
C GLN A 97 -7.23 -9.31 9.33
N ALA A 98 -8.41 -9.90 9.62
CA ALA A 98 -9.28 -10.52 8.62
C ALA A 98 -9.70 -9.53 7.52
N ASN A 99 -10.19 -8.35 7.91
CA ASN A 99 -10.58 -7.29 6.97
C ASN A 99 -9.41 -6.82 6.09
N THR A 100 -8.20 -6.76 6.65
CA THR A 100 -6.99 -6.37 5.91
C THR A 100 -6.64 -7.41 4.86
N VAL A 101 -6.68 -8.71 5.20
CA VAL A 101 -6.43 -9.81 4.26
C VAL A 101 -7.45 -9.81 3.12
N GLU A 102 -8.74 -9.68 3.45
CA GLU A 102 -9.80 -9.63 2.44
C GLU A 102 -9.61 -8.44 1.50
N THR A 103 -9.32 -7.26 2.05
CA THR A 103 -9.11 -6.04 1.26
C THR A 103 -7.90 -6.18 0.34
N ILE A 104 -6.76 -6.67 0.84
CA ILE A 104 -5.55 -6.85 0.02
C ILE A 104 -5.80 -7.86 -1.10
N SER A 105 -6.52 -8.95 -0.82
CA SER A 105 -6.83 -9.99 -1.80
C SER A 105 -7.64 -9.46 -2.98
N LYS A 106 -8.52 -8.46 -2.76
CA LYS A 106 -9.29 -7.79 -3.84
C LYS A 106 -8.41 -7.05 -4.85
N TYR A 107 -7.16 -6.75 -4.51
CA TYR A 107 -6.18 -6.12 -5.41
C TYR A 107 -5.26 -7.15 -6.10
N GLY A 108 -5.61 -8.44 -6.05
CA GLY A 108 -4.82 -9.52 -6.67
C GLY A 108 -3.52 -9.84 -5.93
N LEU A 109 -3.36 -9.34 -4.71
CA LEU A 109 -2.19 -9.59 -3.85
C LEU A 109 -2.46 -10.78 -2.93
N LYS A 110 -1.42 -11.58 -2.66
CA LYS A 110 -1.49 -12.64 -1.65
C LYS A 110 -1.28 -12.04 -0.26
N ALA A 111 -2.21 -12.30 0.66
CA ALA A 111 -2.08 -11.90 2.06
C ALA A 111 -2.55 -13.03 2.98
N VAL A 112 -1.93 -13.11 4.16
CA VAL A 112 -2.32 -14.05 5.22
C VAL A 112 -2.18 -13.34 6.57
N ALA A 113 -3.10 -13.60 7.48
CA ALA A 113 -2.98 -13.17 8.87
C ALA A 113 -2.37 -14.32 9.69
N VAL A 114 -1.56 -14.01 10.70
CA VAL A 114 -1.06 -15.00 11.66
C VAL A 114 -1.52 -14.61 13.06
N ASN A 115 -2.29 -15.47 13.72
CA ASN A 115 -2.86 -15.20 15.04
C ASN A 115 -3.24 -16.47 15.81
N SER A 116 -3.77 -16.28 17.02
CA SER A 116 -4.10 -17.35 17.97
C SER A 116 -5.21 -18.30 17.53
N GLU A 117 -6.04 -17.94 16.56
CA GLU A 117 -7.15 -18.77 16.08
C GLU A 117 -6.70 -19.87 15.11
N GLN A 118 -5.45 -19.81 14.65
CA GLN A 118 -4.91 -20.80 13.72
C GLN A 118 -4.39 -22.02 14.48
N SER A 119 -4.86 -23.20 14.09
CA SER A 119 -4.27 -24.45 14.55
C SER A 119 -2.84 -24.56 14.04
N ARG A 120 -1.94 -25.11 14.87
CA ARG A 120 -0.61 -25.48 14.38
C ARG A 120 -0.78 -26.50 13.25
N HIS A 121 -0.06 -26.30 12.15
CA HIS A 121 0.11 -27.36 11.17
C HIS A 121 0.61 -28.60 11.92
N PRO A 122 0.00 -29.78 11.75
CA PRO A 122 0.51 -30.99 12.38
C PRO A 122 1.95 -31.17 11.91
N SER A 123 2.90 -31.17 12.85
CA SER A 123 4.29 -31.47 12.54
C SER A 123 4.29 -32.89 11.96
N SER A 124 4.66 -33.03 10.69
CA SER A 124 4.97 -34.32 10.10
C SER A 124 6.13 -34.93 10.89
N GLY A 125 5.79 -35.78 11.85
CA GLY A 125 6.71 -36.67 12.56
C GLY A 125 7.01 -37.91 11.74
#